data_AF-A0A9D2FP78-F1
#
_entry.id   AF-A0A9D2FP78-F1
#
_cell.length_a   1.000
_cell.length_b   1.000
_cell.length_c   1.000
_cell.angle_alpha   90.00
_cell.angle_beta   90.00
_cell.angle_gamma   90.00
#
_symmetry.space_group_name_H-M   'P 1'
#
loop_
_entity.id
_entity.type
_entity.pdbx_description
1 polymer ?
#
loop_
_entity_poly.entity_id
_entity_poly.type
_entity_poly.pdbx_seq_one_letter_code
_entity_poly.pdbx_strand_id
1 'polypeptide(L)'
;MAEETTKVILYAYPHLGALAEASQVAAENKARLSFRARMDTLREMELVANELAVRVHLLRLERAVEEFVCTCSREERFLLEYRYFRRKKELVSYGEFAVPWSERTYYRRQSALLKKAAAFFSANGWSEEEFLDVFSDYQPFMRLRRSILSGRESAVVARREKRGLVFSVQKPACVRQKSFCSRGGRLPRSRITATAIAATQARTITTICNAFAEPSSVSGGVCPSPDTFCK
;
A
#
# COMPACT_ATOMS: atom_id res chain seq x y z
N MET A 1 8.49 15.42 -10.02
CA MET A 1 8.53 14.29 -9.07
C MET A 1 7.60 13.19 -9.56
N ALA A 2 8.01 11.91 -9.52
CA ALA A 2 7.10 10.79 -9.79
C ALA A 2 6.04 10.60 -8.69
N GLU A 3 4.87 10.08 -9.08
CA GLU A 3 3.74 9.85 -8.17
C GLU A 3 4.09 8.88 -7.02
N GLU A 4 4.97 7.92 -7.26
CA GLU A 4 5.46 6.94 -6.29
C GLU A 4 6.22 7.63 -5.15
N THR A 5 7.14 8.53 -5.50
CA THR A 5 7.93 9.31 -4.55
C THR A 5 7.05 10.32 -3.80
N THR A 6 6.03 10.91 -4.46
CA THR A 6 5.00 11.71 -3.78
C THR A 6 4.21 10.89 -2.75
N LYS A 7 3.82 9.64 -3.07
CA LYS A 7 3.16 8.75 -2.10
C LYS A 7 4.05 8.47 -0.89
N VAL A 8 5.36 8.26 -1.06
CA VAL A 8 6.32 8.06 0.06
C VAL A 8 6.27 9.24 1.02
N ILE A 9 6.41 10.47 0.51
CA ILE A 9 6.39 11.70 1.31
C ILE A 9 5.07 11.84 2.08
N LEU A 10 3.93 11.68 1.39
CA LEU A 10 2.61 11.81 2.00
C LEU A 10 2.34 10.74 3.07
N TYR A 11 2.88 9.53 2.91
CA TYR A 11 2.78 8.48 3.93
C TYR A 11 3.74 8.68 5.11
N ALA A 12 4.91 9.29 4.87
CA ALA A 12 5.88 9.58 5.92
C ALA A 12 5.45 10.77 6.80
N TYR A 13 4.70 11.73 6.25
CA TYR A 13 4.33 12.99 6.91
C TYR A 13 3.89 12.90 8.39
N PRO A 14 2.97 12.00 8.80
CA PRO A 14 2.55 11.87 10.22
C PRO A 14 3.66 11.47 11.19
N HIS A 15 4.82 11.08 10.66
CA HIS A 15 5.96 10.56 11.39
C HIS A 15 7.24 11.39 11.16
N LEU A 16 7.23 12.43 10.32
CA LEU A 16 8.47 13.16 9.96
C LEU A 16 9.15 13.79 11.18
N GLY A 17 8.45 14.55 12.01
CA GLY A 17 9.00 15.09 13.25
C GLY A 17 9.53 14.00 14.19
N ALA A 18 8.82 12.88 14.34
CA ALA A 18 9.28 11.75 15.16
C ALA A 18 10.54 11.06 14.60
N LEU A 19 10.68 11.01 13.27
CA LEU A 19 11.87 10.51 12.59
C LEU A 19 13.05 11.51 12.71
N ALA A 20 12.78 12.81 12.64
CA ALA A 20 13.79 13.87 12.81
C ALA A 20 14.37 13.87 14.23
N GLU A 21 13.52 13.72 15.26
CA GLU A 21 13.94 13.56 16.65
C GLU A 21 14.70 12.24 16.87
N ALA A 22 14.28 11.14 16.24
CA ALA A 22 15.02 9.87 16.29
C ALA A 22 16.43 9.99 15.67
N SER A 23 16.58 10.72 14.55
CA SER A 23 17.91 11.03 13.96
C SER A 23 18.75 11.95 14.86
N GLN A 24 18.14 12.90 15.59
CA GLN A 24 18.87 13.69 16.60
C GLN A 24 19.43 12.79 17.71
N VAL A 25 18.58 11.95 18.30
CA VAL A 25 18.98 11.03 19.38
C VAL A 25 20.04 10.03 18.88
N ALA A 26 19.96 9.58 17.63
CA ALA A 26 20.99 8.75 17.01
C ALA A 26 22.34 9.49 16.89
N ALA A 27 22.33 10.74 16.43
CA ALA A 27 23.53 11.58 16.34
C ALA A 27 24.16 11.85 17.71
N GLU A 28 23.35 12.21 18.71
CA GLU A 28 23.80 12.44 20.09
C GLU A 28 24.42 11.17 20.71
N ASN A 29 23.78 10.01 20.52
CA ASN A 29 24.29 8.74 21.04
C ASN A 29 25.60 8.32 20.36
N LYS A 30 25.72 8.50 19.04
CA LYS A 30 26.98 8.30 18.30
C LYS A 30 28.07 9.23 18.84
N ALA A 31 27.80 10.52 18.96
CA ALA A 31 28.76 11.50 19.49
C ALA A 31 29.22 11.15 20.92
N ARG A 32 28.30 10.77 21.82
CA ARG A 32 28.63 10.36 23.20
C ARG A 32 29.42 9.05 23.29
N LEU A 33 29.27 8.15 22.31
CA LEU A 33 29.96 6.86 22.29
C LEU A 33 31.21 6.84 21.38
N SER A 34 31.51 7.94 20.70
CA SER A 34 32.65 8.09 19.77
C SER A 34 34.00 7.66 20.37
N PHE A 35 34.23 7.90 21.67
CA PHE A 35 35.45 7.48 22.37
C PHE A 35 35.66 5.95 22.43
N ARG A 36 34.63 5.15 22.11
CA ARG A 36 34.70 3.67 22.03
C ARG A 36 34.79 3.16 20.58
N ALA A 37 34.75 4.07 19.60
CA ALA A 37 34.89 3.70 18.20
C ALA A 37 36.29 3.10 17.93
N ARG A 38 36.33 2.18 16.97
CA ARG A 38 37.59 1.61 16.43
C ARG A 38 37.98 2.22 15.08
N MET A 39 37.34 3.33 14.70
CA MET A 39 37.52 4.02 13.43
C MET A 39 38.16 5.39 13.66
N ASP A 40 38.68 5.97 12.59
CA ASP A 40 39.27 7.31 12.61
C ASP A 40 38.25 8.38 13.04
N THR A 41 38.72 9.37 13.79
CA THR A 41 37.88 10.43 14.36
C THR A 41 37.11 11.23 13.30
N LEU A 42 37.73 11.46 12.13
CA LEU A 42 37.08 12.11 10.98
C LEU A 42 35.85 11.32 10.52
N ARG A 43 35.98 10.00 10.39
CA ARG A 43 34.90 9.11 9.91
C ARG A 43 33.75 9.00 10.91
N GLU A 44 34.04 9.02 12.21
CA GLU A 44 33.00 9.11 13.24
C GLU A 44 32.27 10.46 13.21
N MET A 45 33.00 11.57 12.98
CA MET A 45 32.39 12.89 12.81
C MET A 45 31.52 12.98 11.56
N GLU A 46 31.94 12.39 10.43
CA GLU A 46 31.12 12.25 9.21
C GLU A 46 29.81 11.49 9.49
N LEU A 47 29.87 10.37 10.24
CA LEU A 47 28.68 9.58 10.58
C LEU A 47 27.70 10.31 11.52
N VAL A 48 28.19 11.24 12.36
CA VAL A 48 27.35 12.13 13.18
C VAL A 48 26.77 13.25 12.32
N ALA A 49 27.59 13.88 11.46
CA ALA A 49 27.16 14.93 10.55
C ALA A 49 26.05 14.46 9.59
N ASN A 50 26.17 13.24 9.05
CA ASN A 50 25.17 12.66 8.15
C ASN A 50 23.81 12.44 8.82
N GLU A 51 23.76 12.01 10.09
CA GLU A 51 22.50 11.90 10.85
C GLU A 51 21.84 13.27 11.09
N LEU A 52 22.66 14.29 11.38
CA LEU A 52 22.18 15.66 11.54
C LEU A 52 21.70 16.27 10.21
N ALA A 53 22.37 15.97 9.09
CA ALA A 53 21.92 16.35 7.76
C ALA A 53 20.54 15.73 7.46
N VAL A 54 20.39 14.41 7.67
CA VAL A 54 19.10 13.72 7.52
C VAL A 54 18.00 14.39 8.36
N ARG A 55 18.27 14.75 9.62
CA ARG A 55 17.33 15.51 10.46
C ARG A 55 16.92 16.84 9.82
N VAL A 56 17.86 17.64 9.32
CA VAL A 56 17.58 18.92 8.65
C VAL A 56 16.69 18.70 7.42
N HIS A 57 16.97 17.68 6.60
CA HIS A 57 16.17 17.36 5.43
C HIS A 57 14.76 16.86 5.78
N LEU A 58 14.60 16.05 6.84
CA LEU A 58 13.29 15.61 7.34
C LEU A 58 12.43 16.81 7.78
N LEU A 59 13.01 17.77 8.49
CA LEU A 59 12.32 19.00 8.92
C LEU A 59 11.99 19.94 7.74
N ARG A 60 12.88 20.06 6.74
CA ARG A 60 12.59 20.79 5.49
C ARG A 60 11.43 20.13 4.73
N LEU A 61 11.37 18.80 4.71
CA LEU A 61 10.31 18.04 4.06
C LEU A 61 8.98 18.18 4.80
N GLU A 62 8.99 18.15 6.13
CA GLU A 62 7.79 18.33 6.97
C GLU A 62 7.13 19.69 6.71
N ARG A 63 7.91 20.78 6.73
CA ARG A 63 7.43 22.13 6.37
C ARG A 63 6.84 22.21 4.97
N ALA A 64 7.49 21.60 3.97
CA ALA A 64 6.98 21.57 2.61
C ALA A 64 5.63 20.83 2.50
N VAL A 65 5.38 19.80 3.32
CA VAL A 65 4.07 19.13 3.39
C VAL A 65 3.04 19.99 4.14
N GLU A 66 3.44 20.69 5.20
CA GLU A 66 2.54 21.64 5.92
C GLU A 66 2.08 22.79 5.02
N GLU A 67 3.01 23.41 4.27
CA GLU A 67 2.71 24.44 3.28
C GLU A 67 1.73 23.91 2.22
N PHE A 68 1.98 22.71 1.68
CA PHE A 68 1.06 22.06 0.74
C PHE A 68 -0.34 21.87 1.35
N VAL A 69 -0.43 21.37 2.58
CA VAL A 69 -1.69 21.15 3.30
C VAL A 69 -2.43 22.48 3.54
N CYS A 70 -1.71 23.57 3.81
CA CYS A 70 -2.30 24.91 3.90
C CYS A 70 -2.95 25.36 2.58
N THR A 71 -2.35 25.07 1.41
CA THR A 71 -2.97 25.35 0.10
C THR A 71 -4.16 24.44 -0.27
N CYS A 72 -4.39 23.36 0.48
CA CYS A 72 -5.47 22.41 0.20
C CYS A 72 -6.82 22.88 0.75
N SER A 73 -7.89 22.64 -0.01
CA SER A 73 -9.28 22.83 0.46
C SER A 73 -9.64 21.85 1.58
N ARG A 74 -10.76 22.08 2.28
CA ARG A 74 -11.24 21.17 3.34
C ARG A 74 -11.46 19.74 2.81
N GLU A 75 -11.99 19.61 1.60
CA GLU A 75 -12.20 18.32 0.91
C GLU A 75 -10.87 17.64 0.57
N GLU A 76 -9.88 18.40 0.11
CA GLU A 76 -8.55 17.88 -0.21
C GLU A 76 -7.81 17.44 1.05
N ARG A 77 -7.85 18.22 2.13
CA ARG A 77 -7.28 17.85 3.44
C ARG A 77 -7.92 16.57 3.99
N PHE A 78 -9.24 16.43 3.86
CA PHE A 78 -9.94 15.17 4.19
C PHE A 78 -9.43 13.98 3.35
N LEU A 79 -9.21 14.16 2.05
CA LEU A 79 -8.67 13.10 1.18
C LEU A 79 -7.22 12.73 1.55
N LEU A 80 -6.39 13.68 1.95
CA LEU A 80 -5.03 13.42 2.45
C LEU A 80 -5.07 12.64 3.77
N GLU A 81 -5.89 13.07 4.73
CA GLU A 81 -6.08 12.36 6.00
C GLU A 81 -6.64 10.95 5.81
N TYR A 82 -7.64 10.79 4.95
CA TYR A 82 -8.27 9.48 4.70
C TYR A 82 -7.32 8.49 4.01
N ARG A 83 -6.56 8.93 2.99
CA ARG A 83 -5.73 8.05 2.17
C ARG A 83 -4.33 7.84 2.73
N TYR A 84 -3.68 8.92 3.18
CA TYR A 84 -2.25 8.96 3.49
C TYR A 84 -1.98 9.13 4.99
N PHE A 85 -2.41 10.25 5.59
CA PHE A 85 -1.94 10.64 6.93
C PHE A 85 -2.57 9.81 8.05
N ARG A 86 -3.88 9.50 7.93
CA ARG A 86 -4.62 8.55 8.76
C ARG A 86 -4.58 8.86 10.26
N ARG A 87 -4.45 10.14 10.62
CA ARG A 87 -4.40 10.55 12.03
C ARG A 87 -5.80 10.45 12.61
N LYS A 88 -6.03 9.47 13.49
CA LYS A 88 -7.38 9.19 14.04
C LYS A 88 -8.04 10.40 14.69
N LYS A 89 -7.27 11.26 15.37
CA LYS A 89 -7.77 12.49 15.98
C LYS A 89 -8.29 13.49 14.93
N GLU A 90 -7.50 13.74 13.88
CA GLU A 90 -7.91 14.59 12.76
C GLU A 90 -9.10 13.99 12.01
N LEU A 91 -9.11 12.68 11.74
CA LEU A 91 -10.23 12.03 11.06
C LEU A 91 -11.57 12.17 11.81
N VAL A 92 -11.52 12.35 13.14
CA VAL A 92 -12.70 12.64 13.97
C VAL A 92 -13.11 14.12 13.92
N SER A 93 -12.19 15.07 13.68
CA SER A 93 -12.54 16.50 13.54
C SER A 93 -13.36 16.79 12.27
N TYR A 94 -13.28 15.91 11.27
CA TYR A 94 -14.20 15.92 10.13
C TYR A 94 -15.60 15.38 10.47
N GLY A 95 -15.82 14.71 11.60
CA GLY A 95 -17.14 14.28 12.08
C GLY A 95 -17.92 13.43 11.06
N GLU A 96 -19.18 13.80 10.81
CA GLU A 96 -20.04 13.19 9.77
C GLU A 96 -19.79 13.76 8.35
N PHE A 97 -18.56 14.18 8.02
CA PHE A 97 -18.21 14.61 6.66
C PHE A 97 -18.16 13.40 5.69
N ALA A 98 -19.35 12.86 5.42
CA ALA A 98 -19.61 11.85 4.42
C ALA A 98 -19.68 12.54 3.06
N VAL A 99 -18.56 12.53 2.32
CA VAL A 99 -18.52 13.19 1.02
C VAL A 99 -19.38 12.38 0.03
N PRO A 100 -20.44 12.96 -0.59
CA PRO A 100 -21.43 12.23 -1.37
C PRO A 100 -20.90 11.92 -2.79
N TRP A 101 -19.79 11.19 -2.85
CA TRP A 101 -19.10 10.84 -4.08
C TRP A 101 -19.36 9.39 -4.44
N SER A 102 -19.56 9.14 -5.73
CA SER A 102 -19.38 7.80 -6.29
C SER A 102 -17.91 7.38 -6.19
N GLU A 103 -17.65 6.08 -6.10
CA GLU A 103 -16.30 5.51 -6.03
C GLU A 103 -15.38 6.02 -7.16
N ARG A 104 -15.90 6.09 -8.39
CA ARG A 104 -15.21 6.68 -9.55
C ARG A 104 -14.80 8.14 -9.32
N THR A 105 -15.65 8.93 -8.65
CA THR A 105 -15.37 10.35 -8.36
C THR A 105 -14.29 10.49 -7.29
N TYR A 106 -14.34 9.65 -6.25
CA TYR A 106 -13.30 9.57 -5.21
C TYR A 106 -11.92 9.28 -5.82
N TYR A 107 -11.77 8.20 -6.61
CA TYR A 107 -10.48 7.85 -7.21
C TYR A 107 -9.96 8.92 -8.19
N ARG A 108 -10.84 9.56 -8.96
CA ARG A 108 -10.47 10.66 -9.85
C ARG A 108 -9.95 11.87 -9.07
N ARG A 109 -10.62 12.27 -7.98
CA ARG A 109 -10.18 13.36 -7.10
C ARG A 109 -8.88 13.02 -6.38
N GLN A 110 -8.73 11.79 -5.90
CA GLN A 110 -7.49 11.31 -5.26
C GLN A 110 -6.29 11.38 -6.21
N SER A 111 -6.47 10.99 -7.47
CA SER A 111 -5.41 11.04 -8.50
C SER A 111 -5.06 12.48 -8.88
N ALA A 112 -6.06 13.36 -9.01
CA ALA A 112 -5.83 14.78 -9.27
C ALA A 112 -5.07 15.45 -8.11
N LEU A 113 -5.45 15.15 -6.86
CA LEU A 113 -4.78 15.65 -5.66
C LEU A 113 -3.33 15.15 -5.53
N LEU A 114 -3.07 13.89 -5.90
CA LEU A 114 -1.70 13.35 -5.95
C LEU A 114 -0.83 14.09 -6.97
N LYS A 115 -1.37 14.39 -8.16
CA LYS A 115 -0.69 15.20 -9.18
C LYS A 115 -0.45 16.64 -8.73
N LYS A 116 -1.43 17.25 -8.03
CA LYS A 116 -1.30 18.56 -7.39
C LYS A 116 -0.14 18.57 -6.38
N ALA A 117 -0.05 17.56 -5.52
CA ALA A 117 1.05 17.39 -4.57
C ALA A 117 2.41 17.21 -5.28
N ALA A 118 2.48 16.34 -6.29
CA ALA A 118 3.70 16.10 -7.05
C ALA A 118 4.22 17.38 -7.75
N ALA A 119 3.32 18.18 -8.31
CA ALA A 119 3.65 19.48 -8.91
C ALA A 119 4.11 20.49 -7.85
N PHE A 120 3.38 20.61 -6.72
CA PHE A 120 3.75 21.51 -5.62
C PHE A 120 5.13 21.20 -5.06
N PHE A 121 5.42 19.93 -4.77
CA PHE A 121 6.73 19.55 -4.23
C PHE A 121 7.86 19.80 -5.25
N SER A 122 7.63 19.50 -6.53
CA SER A 122 8.61 19.79 -7.60
C SER A 122 8.92 21.29 -7.71
N ALA A 123 7.91 22.15 -7.55
CA ALA A 123 8.08 23.61 -7.57
C ALA A 123 8.85 24.14 -6.34
N ASN A 124 8.82 23.42 -5.21
CA ASN A 124 9.54 23.77 -3.97
C ASN A 124 10.89 23.03 -3.84
N GLY A 125 11.50 22.64 -4.96
CA GLY A 125 12.82 22.00 -5.03
C GLY A 125 12.82 20.48 -4.78
N TRP A 126 11.72 19.87 -4.33
CA TRP A 126 11.66 18.42 -4.16
C TRP A 126 11.43 17.72 -5.52
N SER A 127 12.47 17.67 -6.34
CA SER A 127 12.53 16.78 -7.51
C SER A 127 12.63 15.32 -7.06
N GLU A 128 12.50 14.36 -7.98
CA GLU A 128 12.77 12.96 -7.62
C GLU A 128 14.26 12.69 -7.43
N GLU A 129 15.11 13.39 -8.17
CA GLU A 129 16.56 13.32 -8.06
C GLU A 129 17.03 13.87 -6.70
N GLU A 130 16.57 15.06 -6.29
CA GLU A 130 16.90 15.66 -4.98
C GLU A 130 16.36 14.81 -3.82
N PHE A 131 15.19 14.18 -3.98
CA PHE A 131 14.69 13.22 -2.98
C PHE A 131 15.59 11.98 -2.87
N LEU A 132 16.06 11.42 -3.99
CA LEU A 132 16.90 10.23 -4.00
C LEU A 132 18.32 10.52 -3.53
N ASP A 133 18.91 11.65 -3.92
CA ASP A 133 20.20 12.11 -3.44
C ASP A 133 20.22 12.18 -1.90
N VAL A 134 19.23 12.87 -1.32
CA VAL A 134 19.11 13.07 0.12
C VAL A 134 18.70 11.81 0.91
N PHE A 135 17.83 10.95 0.37
CA PHE A 135 17.21 9.85 1.12
C PHE A 135 17.52 8.43 0.60
N SER A 136 18.47 8.26 -0.34
CA SER A 136 18.89 6.96 -0.88
C SER A 136 19.38 5.98 0.20
N ASP A 137 20.15 6.46 1.18
CA ASP A 137 20.62 5.65 2.31
C ASP A 137 19.57 5.53 3.43
N TYR A 138 18.57 6.42 3.45
CA TYR A 138 17.56 6.48 4.50
C TYR A 138 16.53 5.34 4.37
N GLN A 139 16.85 4.22 5.03
CA GLN A 139 16.11 2.96 4.92
C GLN A 139 14.59 3.05 5.13
N PRO A 140 14.03 3.86 6.06
CA PRO A 140 12.57 3.97 6.20
C PRO A 140 11.87 4.37 4.89
N PHE A 141 12.38 5.39 4.19
CA PHE A 141 11.80 5.87 2.94
C PHE A 141 12.03 4.86 1.82
N MET A 142 13.23 4.29 1.73
CA MET A 142 13.56 3.34 0.65
C MET A 142 12.87 1.99 0.79
N ARG A 143 12.51 1.55 2.00
CA ARG A 143 11.63 0.38 2.23
C ARG A 143 10.19 0.66 1.78
N LEU A 144 9.69 1.86 2.07
CA LEU A 144 8.36 2.30 1.63
C LEU A 144 8.29 2.46 0.11
N ARG A 145 9.27 3.12 -0.52
CA ARG A 145 9.37 3.28 -1.99
C ARG A 145 9.41 1.92 -2.71
N ARG A 146 10.26 0.98 -2.26
CA ARG A 146 10.31 -0.39 -2.80
C ARG A 146 8.97 -1.13 -2.69
N SER A 147 8.23 -0.91 -1.61
CA SER A 147 6.92 -1.53 -1.38
C SER A 147 5.82 -0.94 -2.26
N ILE A 148 5.86 0.37 -2.52
CA ILE A 148 4.97 1.05 -3.47
C ILE A 148 5.26 0.58 -4.91
N LEU A 149 6.53 0.59 -5.33
CA LEU A 149 6.97 0.13 -6.67
C LEU A 149 6.63 -1.34 -6.94
N SER A 150 6.74 -2.22 -5.94
CA SER A 150 6.36 -3.64 -6.06
C SER A 150 4.85 -3.90 -5.91
N GLY A 151 4.00 -2.86 -5.90
CA GLY A 151 2.54 -2.99 -5.78
C GLY A 151 2.03 -3.43 -4.40
N ARG A 152 2.93 -3.62 -3.42
CA ARG A 152 2.65 -4.08 -2.05
C ARG A 152 2.36 -2.94 -1.07
N GLU A 153 1.89 -1.81 -1.58
CA GLU A 153 1.52 -0.62 -0.80
C GLU A 153 0.56 -0.96 0.37
N SER A 154 -0.40 -1.86 0.13
CA SER A 154 -1.39 -2.30 1.11
C SER A 154 -0.84 -3.15 2.27
N ALA A 155 0.39 -3.67 2.15
CA ALA A 155 1.04 -4.46 3.19
C ALA A 155 1.87 -3.63 4.17
N VAL A 156 2.37 -2.47 3.74
CA VAL A 156 3.21 -1.57 4.57
C VAL A 156 2.38 -0.47 5.22
N VAL A 157 1.32 -0.03 4.57
CA VAL A 157 0.42 0.99 5.12
C VAL A 157 -0.63 0.32 6.00
N ALA A 158 -0.92 0.92 7.16
CA ALA A 158 -1.97 0.44 8.08
C ALA A 158 -3.32 0.16 7.37
N ARG A 159 -4.16 -0.71 7.93
CA ARG A 159 -5.52 -0.93 7.39
C ARG A 159 -6.36 0.35 7.55
N ARG A 160 -7.18 0.68 6.54
CA ARG A 160 -8.13 1.80 6.62
C ARG A 160 -9.33 1.41 7.47
N GLU A 161 -9.66 2.20 8.48
CA GLU A 161 -11.00 2.17 9.07
C GLU A 161 -11.98 2.81 8.07
N LYS A 162 -13.12 2.15 7.78
CA LYS A 162 -14.11 2.64 6.81
C LYS A 162 -15.01 3.75 7.38
N ARG A 163 -14.42 4.81 7.95
CA ARG A 163 -15.13 6.01 8.41
C ARG A 163 -15.16 7.07 7.30
N GLY A 164 -16.25 7.81 7.15
CA GLY A 164 -16.35 8.98 6.25
C GLY A 164 -16.55 8.72 4.75
N LEU A 165 -16.27 7.52 4.21
CA LEU A 165 -16.66 7.14 2.84
C LEU A 165 -17.89 6.25 2.83
N VAL A 166 -19.07 6.88 2.95
CA VAL A 166 -20.32 6.26 2.50
C VAL A 166 -20.46 6.58 1.01
N PHE A 167 -20.06 5.63 0.15
CA PHE A 167 -20.36 5.75 -1.28
C PHE A 167 -21.88 5.78 -1.45
N SER A 168 -22.43 6.95 -1.78
CA SER A 168 -23.85 7.09 -2.03
C SER A 168 -24.18 6.31 -3.30
N VAL A 169 -24.65 5.06 -3.12
CA VAL A 169 -25.33 4.35 -4.19
C VAL A 169 -26.64 5.09 -4.41
N GLN A 170 -26.60 6.09 -5.28
CA GLN A 170 -27.79 6.61 -5.95
C GLN A 170 -28.34 5.45 -6.79
N LYS A 171 -29.08 4.55 -6.14
CA LYS A 171 -30.14 3.83 -6.83
C LYS A 171 -31.04 4.93 -7.39
N PRO A 172 -31.21 5.05 -8.72
CA PRO A 172 -32.18 5.98 -9.24
C PRO A 172 -33.52 5.63 -8.59
N ALA A 173 -34.10 6.58 -7.87
CA ALA A 173 -35.39 6.39 -7.25
C ALA A 173 -36.40 6.25 -8.38
N CYS A 174 -36.72 4.99 -8.73
CA CYS A 174 -37.85 4.69 -9.58
C CYS A 174 -39.11 5.11 -8.82
N VAL A 175 -39.54 6.35 -9.07
CA VAL A 175 -40.76 6.92 -8.53
C VAL A 175 -41.88 5.95 -8.85
N ARG A 176 -42.45 5.36 -7.79
CA ARG A 176 -43.41 4.26 -7.88
C ARG A 176 -44.79 4.80 -8.25
N GLN A 177 -44.91 5.41 -9.43
CA GLN A 177 -46.18 5.81 -10.01
C GLN A 177 -46.99 4.54 -10.30
N LYS A 178 -48.00 4.31 -9.45
CA LYS A 178 -49.08 3.38 -9.74
C LYS A 178 -49.98 4.04 -10.80
N SER A 179 -49.92 3.57 -12.04
CA SER A 179 -51.05 3.64 -12.96
C SER A 179 -51.19 2.29 -13.66
N PHE A 180 -52.38 2.04 -14.22
CA PHE A 180 -52.94 0.71 -14.45
C PHE A 180 -53.32 0.54 -15.93
N CYS A 181 -53.29 -0.69 -16.45
CA CYS A 181 -53.55 -1.08 -17.85
C CYS A 181 -52.46 -0.66 -18.88
N SER A 182 -52.12 -1.45 -19.91
CA SER A 182 -52.64 -2.76 -20.35
C SER A 182 -51.66 -3.53 -21.26
N ARG A 183 -51.82 -4.88 -21.28
CA ARG A 183 -51.40 -5.86 -22.31
C ARG A 183 -50.01 -5.72 -23.02
N GLY A 184 -49.11 -6.68 -22.77
CA GLY A 184 -48.05 -7.04 -23.72
C GLY A 184 -46.96 -7.98 -23.17
N GLY A 185 -46.88 -9.20 -23.70
CA GLY A 185 -45.67 -10.06 -23.72
C GLY A 185 -44.99 -10.42 -22.38
N ARG A 186 -45.26 -11.62 -21.85
CA ARG A 186 -44.34 -12.27 -20.88
C ARG A 186 -43.15 -12.87 -21.63
N LEU A 187 -41.92 -12.47 -21.29
CA LEU A 187 -40.73 -13.32 -21.43
C LEU A 187 -39.87 -13.21 -20.16
N PRO A 188 -39.68 -14.29 -19.39
CA PRO A 188 -38.80 -14.27 -18.22
C PRO A 188 -37.33 -14.30 -18.69
N ARG A 189 -36.59 -13.21 -18.43
CA ARG A 189 -35.14 -13.19 -18.70
C ARG A 189 -34.43 -14.14 -17.72
N SER A 190 -33.64 -15.05 -18.25
CA SER A 190 -33.11 -16.23 -17.55
C SER A 190 -32.27 -15.91 -16.32
N ARG A 191 -32.43 -16.72 -15.27
CA ARG A 191 -31.47 -16.79 -14.15
C ARG A 191 -30.19 -17.46 -14.65
N ILE A 192 -29.04 -16.81 -14.47
CA ILE A 192 -27.74 -17.49 -14.58
C ILE A 192 -27.39 -18.02 -13.18
N THR A 193 -27.66 -19.30 -12.94
CA THR A 193 -27.28 -20.01 -11.72
C THR A 193 -26.03 -20.87 -11.97
N ALA A 194 -24.97 -20.54 -11.24
CA ALA A 194 -23.87 -21.41 -10.79
C ALA A 194 -23.44 -22.60 -11.69
N THR A 195 -22.41 -22.39 -12.51
CA THR A 195 -21.58 -23.45 -13.11
C THR A 195 -20.13 -23.34 -12.66
N ALA A 196 -19.86 -23.68 -11.39
CA ALA A 196 -18.51 -23.65 -10.82
C ALA A 196 -18.18 -24.82 -9.85
N ILE A 197 -19.04 -25.85 -9.78
CA ILE A 197 -18.86 -27.00 -8.85
C ILE A 197 -18.79 -28.36 -9.59
N ALA A 198 -19.27 -28.46 -10.83
CA ALA A 198 -19.19 -29.71 -11.61
C ALA A 198 -17.75 -30.11 -12.00
N ALA A 199 -16.84 -29.14 -12.16
CA ALA A 199 -15.45 -29.39 -12.57
C ALA A 199 -14.57 -30.00 -11.46
N THR A 200 -14.95 -29.84 -10.18
CA THR A 200 -14.22 -30.41 -9.04
C THR A 200 -14.69 -31.81 -8.66
N GLN A 201 -15.96 -32.16 -8.91
CA GLN A 201 -16.47 -33.52 -8.67
C GLN A 201 -16.08 -34.52 -9.78
N ALA A 202 -15.92 -34.07 -11.03
CA ALA A 202 -15.44 -34.93 -12.12
C ALA A 202 -14.00 -35.44 -11.90
N ARG A 203 -13.17 -34.72 -11.14
CA ARG A 203 -11.78 -35.10 -10.84
C ARG A 203 -11.62 -36.05 -9.66
N THR A 204 -12.63 -36.20 -8.80
CA THR A 204 -12.60 -37.13 -7.66
C THR A 204 -13.15 -38.51 -8.00
N ILE A 205 -13.99 -38.64 -9.05
CA ILE A 205 -14.58 -39.93 -9.44
C ILE A 205 -13.59 -40.81 -10.22
N THR A 206 -12.73 -40.22 -11.06
CA THR A 206 -11.73 -40.97 -11.86
C THR A 206 -10.58 -41.57 -11.06
N THR A 207 -10.35 -41.12 -9.82
CA THR A 207 -9.23 -41.57 -8.98
C THR A 207 -9.62 -42.70 -8.02
N ILE A 208 -10.91 -42.97 -7.84
CA ILE A 208 -11.42 -43.96 -6.87
C ILE A 208 -11.66 -45.33 -7.53
N CYS A 209 -11.89 -45.38 -8.85
CA CYS A 209 -12.19 -46.64 -9.56
C CYS A 209 -10.96 -47.47 -10.01
N ASN A 210 -9.73 -46.98 -9.85
CA ASN A 210 -8.50 -47.71 -10.23
C ASN A 210 -7.78 -48.37 -9.03
N ALA A 211 -8.38 -48.37 -7.83
CA ALA A 211 -7.72 -48.86 -6.60
C ALA A 211 -7.97 -50.35 -6.29
N PHE A 212 -8.76 -51.08 -7.08
CA PHE A 212 -9.12 -52.48 -6.86
C PHE A 212 -9.14 -53.30 -8.16
N ALA A 213 -7.96 -53.63 -8.69
CA ALA A 213 -7.80 -54.58 -9.79
C ALA A 213 -6.42 -55.28 -9.76
N GLU A 214 -6.36 -56.38 -9.00
CA GLU A 214 -5.43 -57.52 -9.16
C GLU A 214 -6.27 -58.79 -8.92
N PRO A 215 -5.90 -60.00 -9.42
CA PRO A 215 -4.53 -60.50 -9.71
C PRO A 215 -4.41 -61.04 -11.17
N SER A 216 -3.43 -61.85 -11.64
CA SER A 216 -2.42 -62.75 -11.05
C SER A 216 -1.36 -63.21 -12.08
N SER A 217 -0.11 -63.47 -11.65
CA SER A 217 0.94 -64.40 -12.20
C SER A 217 1.35 -64.27 -13.70
N VAL A 218 2.56 -64.57 -14.23
CA VAL A 218 3.63 -65.61 -14.09
C VAL A 218 4.91 -65.04 -14.80
N SER A 219 6.19 -65.33 -14.51
CA SER A 219 6.99 -65.77 -13.34
C SER A 219 8.52 -65.65 -13.67
N GLY A 220 9.41 -65.77 -12.66
CA GLY A 220 10.89 -65.86 -12.82
C GLY A 220 11.66 -64.51 -12.87
N GLY A 221 12.83 -64.35 -12.23
CA GLY A 221 13.59 -65.23 -11.33
C GLY A 221 15.02 -64.69 -11.07
N VAL A 222 15.63 -65.08 -9.94
CA VAL A 222 17.06 -64.89 -9.58
C VAL A 222 17.51 -63.49 -9.10
N CYS A 223 17.70 -63.38 -7.78
CA CYS A 223 18.67 -62.51 -7.09
C CYS A 223 20.07 -63.20 -7.12
N PRO A 224 21.24 -62.51 -7.00
CA PRO A 224 21.50 -61.54 -5.92
C PRO A 224 22.41 -60.32 -6.21
N SER A 225 22.41 -59.40 -5.23
CA SER A 225 23.39 -58.33 -4.95
C SER A 225 24.80 -58.91 -4.56
N PRO A 226 25.88 -58.12 -4.26
CA PRO A 226 25.94 -56.68 -3.98
C PRO A 226 27.20 -55.90 -4.50
N ASP A 227 27.32 -54.64 -4.03
CA ASP A 227 28.52 -53.80 -3.79
C ASP A 227 29.45 -53.29 -4.93
N THR A 228 29.55 -51.95 -5.02
CA THR A 228 30.77 -51.08 -4.96
C THR A 228 30.44 -49.70 -5.59
N PHE A 229 30.56 -48.54 -4.94
CA PHE A 229 31.71 -47.77 -4.40
C PHE A 229 32.60 -47.05 -5.45
N CYS A 230 32.85 -45.75 -5.20
CA CYS A 230 33.76 -44.81 -5.90
C CYS A 230 33.51 -44.40 -7.37
N LYS A 231 33.27 -43.09 -7.58
CA LYS A 231 34.37 -42.11 -7.76
C LYS A 231 33.98 -40.73 -7.24
#